data_AF-A0A960IFA9-F1
#
_entry.id   AF-A0A960IFA9-F1
#
_cell.length_a   1.000
_cell.length_b   1.000
_cell.length_c   1.000
_cell.angle_alpha   90.00
_cell.angle_beta   90.00
_cell.angle_gamma   90.00
#
_symmetry.space_group_name_H-M   'P 1'
#
loop_
_entity.id
_entity.type
_entity.pdbx_description
1 polymer ?
#
loop_
_entity_poly.entity_id
_entity_poly.type
_entity_poly.pdbx_seq_one_letter_code
_entity_poly.pdbx_strand_id
1 'polypeptide(L)'
;MTELSNQDLIGRTEVDDLDAILSITNTDVDSAVHAVTDHADAIFTWDYEKGARPGLSKLYEKAKSAQWNAETDLPWDTDVDLEQMARLLLPSIGIESADLSGTPLASWGDAEWLELGIESQVWTLSQFMHGEQGALLCTAKIVETVPWIDAKYYASTQ
;
A
#
# COMPACT_ATOMS: atom_id res chain seq x y z
N MET A 1 39.22 -3.96 -3.04
CA MET A 1 37.77 -3.75 -2.85
C MET A 1 37.68 -2.86 -1.63
N THR A 2 37.42 -1.57 -1.81
CA THR A 2 37.31 -0.62 -0.70
C THR A 2 35.96 -0.87 -0.04
N GLU A 3 35.96 -1.27 1.23
CA GLU A 3 34.72 -1.36 2.01
C GLU A 3 34.16 0.06 2.17
N LEU A 4 32.94 0.26 1.70
CA LEU A 4 32.22 1.52 1.93
C LEU A 4 31.94 1.63 3.42
N SER A 5 32.22 2.81 4.00
CA SER A 5 31.96 3.05 5.41
C SER A 5 30.46 3.19 5.68
N ASN A 6 30.03 3.05 6.93
CA ASN A 6 28.64 3.34 7.31
C ASN A 6 28.23 4.77 6.91
N GLN A 7 29.16 5.73 7.01
CA GLN A 7 28.91 7.11 6.59
C GLN A 7 28.56 7.19 5.10
N ASP A 8 29.20 6.38 4.25
CA ASP A 8 28.95 6.37 2.81
C ASP A 8 27.65 5.63 2.44
N LEU A 9 27.28 4.61 3.23
CA LEU A 9 26.13 3.75 2.95
C LEU A 9 24.81 4.30 3.50
N ILE A 10 24.84 4.84 4.72
CA ILE A 10 23.63 5.21 5.48
C ILE A 10 23.66 6.65 5.98
N GLY A 11 24.68 7.44 5.59
CA GLY A 11 24.79 8.86 5.95
C GLY A 11 25.15 9.13 7.42
N ARG A 12 25.52 8.09 8.18
CA ARG A 12 25.84 8.16 9.61
C ARG A 12 26.93 7.17 10.00
N THR A 13 27.70 7.51 11.03
CA THR A 13 28.87 6.75 11.48
C THR A 13 28.51 5.43 12.15
N GLU A 14 27.47 5.41 12.98
CA GLU A 14 27.02 4.23 13.72
C GLU A 14 25.60 3.82 13.32
N VAL A 15 25.34 2.51 13.30
CA VAL A 15 24.04 1.94 12.91
C VAL A 15 22.94 2.28 13.92
N ASP A 16 23.30 2.48 15.19
CA ASP A 16 22.38 2.74 16.29
C ASP A 16 22.48 4.18 16.83
N ASP A 17 22.97 5.11 16.01
CA ASP A 17 22.98 6.53 16.34
C ASP A 17 21.53 7.07 16.39
N LEU A 18 20.91 6.98 17.56
CA LEU A 18 19.51 7.35 17.80
C LEU A 18 19.26 8.83 17.50
N ASP A 19 20.20 9.71 17.83
CA ASP A 19 20.04 11.15 17.55
C ASP A 19 20.05 11.40 16.05
N ALA A 20 20.95 10.73 15.30
CA ALA A 20 20.96 10.80 13.84
C ALA A 20 19.69 10.18 13.23
N ILE A 21 19.23 9.01 13.71
CA ILE A 21 17.99 8.36 13.23
C ILE A 21 16.79 9.27 13.44
N LEU A 22 16.63 9.79 14.64
CA LEU A 22 15.48 10.61 15.02
C LEU A 22 15.56 12.02 14.39
N SER A 23 16.75 12.46 13.97
CA SER A 23 16.91 13.71 13.21
C SER A 23 16.45 13.60 11.75
N ILE A 24 16.34 12.38 11.21
CA ILE A 24 15.73 12.12 9.91
C ILE A 24 14.21 12.14 10.11
N THR A 25 13.66 13.34 10.18
CA THR A 25 12.22 13.55 10.12
C THR A 25 11.82 13.73 8.67
N ASN A 26 10.62 13.25 8.32
CA ASN A 26 10.01 13.63 7.06
C ASN A 26 9.89 15.17 7.08
N THR A 27 10.62 15.86 6.20
CA THR A 27 10.61 17.33 6.16
C THR A 27 9.31 17.89 5.57
N ASP A 28 8.53 17.03 4.93
CA ASP A 28 7.34 17.36 4.15
C ASP A 28 6.05 16.80 4.80
N VAL A 29 5.96 16.86 6.14
CA VAL A 29 4.85 16.29 6.93
C VAL A 29 3.47 16.79 6.50
N ASP A 30 3.39 18.06 6.07
CA ASP A 30 2.15 18.72 5.64
C ASP A 30 2.00 18.76 4.10
N SER A 31 2.92 18.14 3.36
CA SER A 31 2.86 18.16 1.90
C SER A 31 1.76 17.23 1.38
N ALA A 32 0.92 17.76 0.50
CA ALA A 32 -0.05 16.94 -0.23
C ALA A 32 0.59 16.18 -1.40
N VAL A 33 1.79 16.59 -1.82
CA VAL A 33 2.49 16.06 -3.00
C VAL A 33 3.97 15.93 -2.68
N HIS A 34 4.50 14.73 -2.89
CA HIS A 34 5.93 14.45 -2.79
C HIS A 34 6.44 13.92 -4.14
N ALA A 35 7.42 14.60 -4.71
CA ALA A 35 7.99 14.25 -6.01
C ALA A 35 9.27 13.42 -5.82
N VAL A 36 9.34 12.27 -6.49
CA VAL A 36 10.54 11.43 -6.54
C VAL A 36 11.03 11.36 -7.98
N THR A 37 12.34 11.56 -8.18
CA THR A 37 12.95 11.42 -9.51
C THR A 37 12.85 9.99 -10.01
N ASP A 38 12.36 9.80 -11.23
CA ASP A 38 12.39 8.50 -11.88
C ASP A 38 13.72 8.29 -12.63
N HIS A 39 14.39 7.18 -12.34
CA HIS A 39 15.69 6.81 -12.90
C HIS A 39 15.55 5.68 -13.91
N ALA A 40 14.63 5.84 -14.88
CA ALA A 40 14.36 4.85 -15.91
C ALA A 40 14.09 5.51 -17.27
N ASP A 41 14.41 4.78 -18.34
CA ASP A 41 14.10 5.21 -19.70
C ASP A 41 12.63 4.92 -20.03
N ALA A 42 11.97 5.87 -20.71
CA ALA A 42 10.66 5.66 -21.29
C ALA A 42 10.78 4.88 -22.61
N ILE A 43 10.30 3.64 -22.64
CA ILE A 43 10.43 2.75 -23.80
C ILE A 43 9.15 2.73 -24.61
N PHE A 44 9.21 3.24 -25.84
CA PHE A 44 8.16 3.07 -26.84
C PHE A 44 8.41 1.78 -27.63
N THR A 45 7.33 1.03 -27.90
CA THR A 45 7.37 -0.15 -28.77
C THR A 45 6.48 0.07 -29.98
N TRP A 46 6.96 -0.33 -31.15
CA TRP A 46 6.25 -0.27 -32.43
C TRP A 46 5.81 -1.66 -32.91
N ASP A 47 6.18 -2.69 -32.15
CA ASP A 47 5.69 -4.05 -32.35
C ASP A 47 4.39 -4.23 -31.55
N TYR A 48 3.29 -4.37 -32.28
CA TYR A 48 1.96 -4.54 -31.72
C TYR A 48 1.46 -5.99 -31.79
N GLU A 49 2.31 -6.93 -32.19
CA GLU A 49 1.95 -8.34 -32.22
C GLU A 49 1.65 -8.84 -30.80
N LYS A 50 0.41 -9.27 -30.59
CA LYS A 50 -0.05 -9.81 -29.30
C LYS A 50 0.16 -11.32 -29.26
N GLY A 51 0.42 -11.84 -28.07
CA GLY A 51 0.48 -13.29 -27.83
C GLY A 51 1.87 -13.90 -27.94
N ALA A 52 2.91 -13.07 -28.16
CA ALA A 52 4.30 -13.49 -27.97
C ALA A 52 4.53 -13.97 -26.52
N ARG A 53 3.74 -13.45 -25.57
CA ARG A 53 3.71 -13.87 -24.16
C ARG A 53 2.30 -14.31 -23.75
N PRO A 54 1.89 -15.55 -24.08
CA PRO A 54 0.50 -16.00 -23.92
C PRO A 54 0.00 -15.97 -22.47
N GLY A 55 0.88 -16.11 -21.48
CA GLY A 55 0.52 -15.97 -20.07
C GLY A 55 0.06 -14.55 -19.71
N LEU A 56 0.73 -13.52 -20.23
CA LEU A 56 0.36 -12.13 -20.00
C LEU A 56 -0.91 -11.77 -20.76
N SER A 57 -1.07 -12.25 -21.99
CA SER A 57 -2.30 -12.05 -22.75
C SER A 57 -3.51 -12.69 -22.03
N LYS A 58 -3.35 -13.88 -21.44
CA LYS A 58 -4.40 -14.52 -20.63
C LYS A 58 -4.79 -13.69 -19.40
N LEU A 59 -3.80 -13.14 -18.69
CA LEU A 59 -4.06 -12.29 -17.52
C LEU A 59 -4.76 -11.00 -17.93
N TYR A 60 -4.32 -10.36 -19.02
CA TYR A 60 -4.94 -9.16 -19.58
C TYR A 60 -6.41 -9.39 -19.96
N GLU A 61 -6.73 -10.47 -20.68
CA GLU A 61 -8.11 -10.79 -21.04
C GLU A 61 -8.98 -11.06 -19.81
N LYS A 62 -8.43 -11.76 -18.80
CA LYS A 62 -9.13 -11.99 -17.53
C LYS A 62 -9.39 -10.67 -16.79
N ALA A 63 -8.38 -9.81 -16.67
CA ALA A 63 -8.48 -8.53 -15.97
C ALA A 63 -9.59 -7.66 -16.57
N LYS A 64 -9.59 -7.46 -17.89
CA LYS A 64 -10.64 -6.68 -18.58
C LYS A 64 -12.07 -7.15 -18.25
N SER A 65 -12.27 -8.46 -18.11
CA SER A 65 -13.60 -9.02 -17.81
C SER A 65 -13.99 -8.95 -16.33
N ALA A 66 -13.00 -8.76 -15.44
CA ALA A 66 -13.18 -8.77 -14.00
C ALA A 66 -13.13 -7.35 -13.39
N GLN A 67 -12.94 -6.32 -14.22
CA GLN A 67 -13.05 -4.93 -13.77
C GLN A 67 -14.50 -4.60 -13.42
N TRP A 68 -14.67 -3.83 -12.35
CA TRP A 68 -15.94 -3.29 -11.89
C TRP A 68 -15.89 -1.77 -11.97
N ASN A 69 -17.05 -1.15 -12.16
CA ASN A 69 -17.18 0.29 -12.12
C ASN A 69 -17.77 0.71 -10.78
N ALA A 70 -16.95 1.39 -9.98
CA ALA A 70 -17.36 1.85 -8.65
C ALA A 70 -18.60 2.73 -8.69
N GLU A 71 -18.79 3.58 -9.72
CA GLU A 71 -19.94 4.48 -9.81
C GLU A 71 -21.27 3.78 -10.09
N THR A 72 -21.25 2.60 -10.73
CA THR A 72 -22.47 1.91 -11.20
C THR A 72 -22.73 0.58 -10.53
N ASP A 73 -21.69 -0.12 -10.09
CA ASP A 73 -21.81 -1.51 -9.65
C ASP A 73 -22.02 -1.63 -8.13
N LEU A 74 -21.75 -0.55 -7.38
CA LEU A 74 -21.99 -0.48 -5.94
C LEU A 74 -23.24 0.34 -5.58
N PRO A 75 -24.08 -0.17 -4.67
CA PRO A 75 -25.21 0.57 -4.14
C PRO A 75 -24.74 1.55 -3.05
N TRP A 76 -24.22 2.72 -3.44
CA TRP A 76 -23.68 3.74 -2.52
C TRP A 76 -24.68 4.29 -1.50
N ASP A 77 -25.98 4.15 -1.76
CA ASP A 77 -27.03 4.54 -0.80
C ASP A 77 -27.17 3.57 0.37
N THR A 78 -26.38 2.49 0.42
CA THR A 78 -26.38 1.54 1.53
C THR A 78 -25.77 2.21 2.76
N ASP A 79 -26.53 2.25 3.86
CA ASP A 79 -26.04 2.78 5.13
C ASP A 79 -24.94 1.88 5.72
N VAL A 80 -23.85 2.48 6.21
CA VAL A 80 -22.69 1.77 6.75
C VAL A 80 -22.54 2.08 8.22
N ASP A 81 -22.85 1.11 9.07
CA ASP A 81 -22.69 1.19 10.53
C ASP A 81 -21.27 0.74 10.95
N LEU A 82 -20.41 1.72 11.21
CA LEU A 82 -19.02 1.49 11.63
C LEU A 82 -18.92 0.79 12.98
N GLU A 83 -19.81 1.07 13.93
CA GLU A 83 -19.80 0.41 15.24
C GLU A 83 -20.17 -1.07 15.10
N GLN A 84 -21.19 -1.38 14.31
CA GLN A 84 -21.57 -2.76 14.05
C GLN A 84 -20.44 -3.55 13.38
N MET A 85 -19.76 -2.95 12.39
CA MET A 85 -18.60 -3.56 11.75
C MET A 85 -17.45 -3.77 12.74
N ALA A 86 -17.13 -2.78 13.57
CA ALA A 86 -16.09 -2.89 14.58
C ALA A 86 -16.41 -3.99 15.61
N ARG A 87 -17.66 -4.10 16.07
CA ARG A 87 -18.10 -5.18 16.98
C ARG A 87 -17.93 -6.57 16.37
N LEU A 88 -18.23 -6.72 15.07
CA LEU A 88 -18.08 -7.99 14.36
C LEU A 88 -16.62 -8.41 14.19
N LEU A 89 -15.71 -7.44 14.06
CA LEU A 89 -14.28 -7.67 13.86
C LEU A 89 -13.48 -7.75 15.16
N LEU A 90 -14.02 -7.27 16.28
CA LEU A 90 -13.38 -7.24 17.59
C LEU A 90 -12.78 -8.60 18.03
N PRO A 91 -13.47 -9.75 17.83
CA PRO A 91 -12.90 -11.05 18.19
C PRO A 91 -11.62 -11.40 17.42
N SER A 92 -11.48 -10.88 16.19
CA SER A 92 -10.29 -11.07 15.34
C SER A 92 -9.02 -10.45 15.93
N ILE A 93 -9.17 -9.50 16.86
CA ILE A 93 -8.05 -8.85 17.55
C ILE A 93 -7.43 -9.81 18.59
N GLY A 94 -8.12 -10.91 18.96
CA GLY A 94 -7.54 -12.01 19.76
C GLY A 94 -7.37 -11.71 21.25
N ILE A 95 -8.04 -10.67 21.75
CA ILE A 95 -7.80 -10.10 23.08
C ILE A 95 -8.59 -10.81 24.18
N GLU A 96 -9.66 -11.52 23.83
CA GLU A 96 -10.52 -12.26 24.78
C GLU A 96 -9.75 -13.28 25.63
N SER A 97 -8.57 -13.71 25.20
CA SER A 97 -7.70 -14.66 25.91
C SER A 97 -6.41 -14.06 26.44
N ALA A 98 -6.18 -12.75 26.29
CA ALA A 98 -4.97 -12.08 26.72
C ALA A 98 -5.04 -11.70 28.20
N ASP A 99 -3.98 -11.99 28.97
CA ASP A 99 -3.80 -11.42 30.30
C ASP A 99 -3.30 -9.97 30.15
N LEU A 100 -4.21 -9.03 30.41
CA LEU A 100 -3.93 -7.60 30.31
C LEU A 100 -3.46 -7.01 31.65
N SER A 101 -3.33 -7.80 32.70
CA SER A 101 -2.94 -7.30 34.02
C SER A 101 -1.54 -6.65 33.97
N GLY A 102 -1.42 -5.48 34.62
CA GLY A 102 -0.19 -4.69 34.60
C GLY A 102 0.10 -3.94 33.30
N THR A 103 -0.75 -4.05 32.28
CA THR A 103 -0.66 -3.25 31.05
C THR A 103 -1.50 -1.97 31.14
N PRO A 104 -1.24 -0.95 30.29
CA PRO A 104 -2.11 0.22 30.17
C PRO A 104 -3.55 -0.10 29.73
N LEU A 105 -3.78 -1.30 29.17
CA LEU A 105 -5.08 -1.76 28.67
C LEU A 105 -5.92 -2.44 29.78
N ALA A 106 -5.36 -2.63 30.98
CA ALA A 106 -6.05 -3.30 32.09
C ALA A 106 -7.35 -2.58 32.53
N SER A 107 -7.47 -1.29 32.26
CA SER A 107 -8.64 -0.49 32.59
C SER A 107 -9.66 -0.37 31.45
N TRP A 108 -9.39 -0.96 30.29
CA TRP A 108 -10.26 -0.84 29.12
C TRP A 108 -11.52 -1.71 29.27
N GLY A 109 -12.68 -1.13 28.94
CA GLY A 109 -13.94 -1.82 28.80
C GLY A 109 -14.42 -1.88 27.35
N ASP A 110 -15.69 -2.25 27.16
CA ASP A 110 -16.28 -2.44 25.83
C ASP A 110 -16.22 -1.19 24.96
N ALA A 111 -16.29 0.01 25.55
CA ALA A 111 -16.27 1.27 24.82
C ALA A 111 -14.89 1.56 24.23
N GLU A 112 -13.81 1.41 25.02
CA GLU A 112 -12.44 1.61 24.54
C GLU A 112 -12.05 0.58 23.49
N TRP A 113 -12.47 -0.68 23.66
CA TRP A 113 -12.25 -1.70 22.64
C TRP A 113 -12.99 -1.42 21.35
N LEU A 114 -14.25 -0.96 21.44
CA LEU A 114 -15.02 -0.57 20.27
C LEU A 114 -14.35 0.57 19.51
N GLU A 115 -13.90 1.60 20.21
CA GLU A 115 -13.17 2.73 19.62
C GLU A 115 -11.89 2.27 18.95
N LEU A 116 -11.08 1.41 19.60
CA LEU A 116 -9.91 0.80 18.96
C LEU A 116 -10.28 0.03 17.69
N GLY A 117 -11.39 -0.71 17.70
CA GLY A 117 -11.87 -1.44 16.54
C GLY A 117 -12.18 -0.52 15.36
N ILE A 118 -12.83 0.62 15.61
CA ILE A 118 -13.13 1.63 14.58
C ILE A 118 -11.82 2.24 14.06
N GLU A 119 -10.94 2.70 14.94
CA GLU A 119 -9.67 3.33 14.56
C GLU A 119 -8.76 2.36 13.81
N SER A 120 -8.73 1.09 14.20
CA SER A 120 -7.99 0.04 13.50
C SER A 120 -8.48 -0.13 12.06
N GLN A 121 -9.80 -0.04 11.83
CA GLN A 121 -10.39 -0.13 10.50
C GLN A 121 -10.07 1.09 9.65
N VAL A 122 -10.25 2.30 10.22
CA VAL A 122 -9.92 3.56 9.55
C VAL A 122 -8.45 3.60 9.17
N TRP A 123 -7.56 3.22 10.09
CA TRP A 123 -6.14 3.12 9.86
C TRP A 123 -5.82 2.13 8.74
N THR A 124 -6.39 0.92 8.78
CA THR A 124 -6.18 -0.12 7.76
C THR A 124 -6.61 0.37 6.37
N LEU A 125 -7.81 0.95 6.26
CA LEU A 125 -8.30 1.53 5.00
C LEU A 125 -7.39 2.65 4.49
N SER A 126 -6.89 3.50 5.39
CA SER A 126 -5.93 4.55 5.03
C SER A 126 -4.63 3.95 4.46
N GLN A 127 -4.11 2.88 5.07
CA GLN A 127 -2.94 2.17 4.54
C GLN A 127 -3.22 1.54 3.17
N PHE A 128 -4.41 0.99 2.96
CA PHE A 128 -4.82 0.49 1.64
C PHE A 128 -4.82 1.61 0.59
N MET A 129 -5.41 2.76 0.88
CA MET A 129 -5.44 3.90 -0.07
C MET A 129 -4.03 4.35 -0.46
N HIS A 130 -3.11 4.48 0.50
CA HIS A 130 -1.72 4.81 0.21
C HIS A 130 -1.00 3.69 -0.55
N GLY A 131 -1.26 2.43 -0.19
CA GLY A 131 -0.72 1.26 -0.88
C GLY A 131 -1.16 1.18 -2.34
N GLU A 132 -2.43 1.45 -2.63
CA GLU A 132 -2.96 1.46 -4.00
C GLU A 132 -2.36 2.58 -4.85
N GLN A 133 -2.12 3.75 -4.28
CA GLN A 133 -1.37 4.81 -4.97
C GLN A 133 0.05 4.34 -5.34
N GLY A 134 0.73 3.65 -4.42
CA GLY A 134 2.04 3.06 -4.70
C GLY A 134 1.99 1.96 -5.76
N ALA A 135 0.96 1.11 -5.72
CA ALA A 135 0.73 0.08 -6.73
C ALA A 135 0.49 0.69 -8.12
N LEU A 136 -0.30 1.77 -8.21
CA LEU A 136 -0.55 2.52 -9.44
C LEU A 136 0.75 3.07 -10.05
N LEU A 137 1.65 3.62 -9.22
CA LEU A 137 2.96 4.06 -9.70
C LEU A 137 3.84 2.90 -10.14
N CYS A 138 3.81 1.77 -9.43
CA CYS A 138 4.54 0.56 -9.81
C CYS A 138 4.08 0.04 -11.19
N THR A 139 2.76 -0.05 -11.43
CA THR A 139 2.24 -0.53 -12.71
C THR A 139 2.52 0.46 -13.84
N ALA A 140 2.43 1.77 -13.58
CA ALA A 140 2.84 2.81 -14.53
C ALA A 140 4.31 2.65 -14.95
N LYS A 141 5.23 2.40 -14.00
CA LYS A 141 6.64 2.13 -14.32
C LYS A 141 6.83 0.88 -15.17
N ILE A 142 6.07 -0.18 -14.94
CA ILE A 142 6.11 -1.37 -15.81
C ILE A 142 5.64 -1.00 -17.21
N VAL A 143 4.54 -0.27 -17.34
CA VAL A 143 4.03 0.21 -18.64
C VAL A 143 5.06 1.07 -19.35
N GLU A 144 5.79 1.92 -18.65
CA GLU A 144 6.79 2.81 -19.22
C GLU A 144 8.06 2.07 -19.68
N THR A 145 8.57 1.15 -18.86
CA THR A 145 9.95 0.64 -18.98
C THR A 145 10.08 -0.71 -19.68
N VAL A 146 9.01 -1.50 -19.83
CA VAL A 146 9.11 -2.80 -20.52
C VAL A 146 9.01 -2.66 -22.03
N PRO A 147 9.76 -3.45 -22.83
CA PRO A 147 9.72 -3.34 -24.29
C PRO A 147 8.58 -4.13 -24.96
N TRP A 148 7.90 -5.02 -24.22
CA TRP A 148 6.91 -5.95 -24.77
C TRP A 148 5.49 -5.41 -24.66
N ILE A 149 4.76 -5.38 -25.78
CA ILE A 149 3.39 -4.88 -25.81
C ILE A 149 2.43 -5.68 -24.92
N ASP A 150 2.59 -7.02 -24.86
CA ASP A 150 1.79 -7.88 -23.97
C ASP A 150 1.93 -7.49 -22.49
N ALA A 151 3.13 -7.10 -22.06
CA ALA A 151 3.40 -6.69 -20.69
C ALA A 151 2.84 -5.29 -20.40
N LYS A 152 2.99 -4.35 -21.33
CA LYS A 152 2.39 -3.01 -21.21
C LYS A 152 0.86 -3.10 -21.08
N TYR A 153 0.20 -3.92 -21.91
CA TYR A 153 -1.25 -4.12 -21.80
C TYR A 153 -1.67 -4.76 -20.48
N TYR A 154 -1.00 -5.83 -20.06
CA TYR A 154 -1.31 -6.45 -18.78
C TYR A 154 -1.13 -5.47 -17.61
N ALA A 155 0.01 -4.78 -17.52
CA ALA A 155 0.28 -3.83 -16.46
C ALA A 155 -0.72 -2.65 -16.46
N SER A 156 -1.19 -2.20 -17.63
CA SER A 156 -2.20 -1.13 -17.70
C SER A 156 -3.58 -1.51 -17.18
N THR A 157 -3.83 -2.80 -16.94
CA THR A 157 -5.09 -3.30 -16.36
C THR A 157 -5.03 -3.60 -14.87
N GLN A 158 -3.84 -3.46 -14.28
CA GLN A 158 -3.57 -3.66 -12.86
C GLN A 158 -3.67 -2.33 -12.12
#